data_AF-Q9C2X5-F1
#
_entry.id   AF-Q9C2X5-F1
#
_cell.length_a   1.000
_cell.length_b   1.000
_cell.length_c   1.000
_cell.angle_alpha   90.00
_cell.angle_beta   90.00
_cell.angle_gamma   90.00
#
_symmetry.space_group_name_H-M   'P 1'
#
loop_
_entity.id
_entity.type
_entity.pdbx_description
1 polymer ?
#
loop_
_entity_poly.entity_id
_entity_poly.type
_entity_poly.pdbx_seq_one_letter_code
_entity_poly.pdbx_strand_id
1 'polypeptide(L)'
;PPNDIPGRDNFATAFITSQHYLATRSYSQTFYWLTNNKEFRDCNAKVHHLAKYFVDKALNSTEEEIEEKSQGGYVFLYELVKQTKNPKVLQDQLLNIMVAGRDTTAGLLSFAMFELARNPKVWNKLREEIEANFGVGEEARVEDITFENLKKCEYLKAILNETLRLYPSVPINFRTSTKDTTLPTGGGPNG
;
A
#
# COMPACT_ATOMS: atom_id res chain seq x y z
N PRO A 1 8.09 0.26 20.26
CA PRO A 1 7.24 1.46 20.06
C PRO A 1 6.55 1.87 21.37
N PRO A 2 6.42 3.18 21.66
CA PRO A 2 5.79 3.63 22.91
C PRO A 2 4.35 3.12 23.01
N ASN A 3 3.95 2.72 24.22
CA ASN A 3 2.61 2.16 24.48
C ASN A 3 1.50 3.23 24.54
N ASP A 4 1.86 4.52 24.49
CA ASP A 4 0.94 5.63 24.79
C ASP A 4 0.46 6.39 23.54
N ILE A 5 0.10 5.69 22.46
CA ILE A 5 -0.50 6.33 21.27
C ILE A 5 -2.03 6.28 21.40
N PRO A 6 -2.72 7.43 21.57
CA PRO A 6 -4.18 7.46 21.65
C PRO A 6 -4.84 6.84 20.42
N GLY A 7 -5.82 5.95 20.63
CA GLY A 7 -6.55 5.29 19.54
C GLY A 7 -5.82 4.13 18.87
N ARG A 8 -4.66 3.70 19.39
CA ARG A 8 -3.95 2.50 18.93
C ARG A 8 -4.73 1.22 19.24
N ASP A 9 -5.40 1.19 20.38
CA ASP A 9 -6.18 0.03 20.81
C ASP A 9 -7.30 -0.28 19.83
N ASN A 10 -7.37 -1.54 19.42
CA ASN A 10 -8.33 -2.05 18.44
C ASN A 10 -8.27 -1.39 17.05
N PHE A 11 -7.24 -0.59 16.75
CA PHE A 11 -7.08 0.05 15.43
C PHE A 11 -7.01 -1.00 14.32
N ALA A 12 -6.19 -2.03 14.49
CA ALA A 12 -6.00 -3.06 13.46
C ALA A 12 -7.32 -3.76 13.11
N THR A 13 -8.09 -4.16 14.13
CA THR A 13 -9.40 -4.79 13.95
C THR A 13 -10.40 -3.83 13.33
N ALA A 14 -10.46 -2.58 13.80
CA ALA A 14 -11.35 -1.56 13.23
C ALA A 14 -11.02 -1.27 11.76
N PHE A 15 -9.74 -1.15 11.42
CA PHE A 15 -9.25 -0.91 10.07
C PHE A 15 -9.66 -2.05 9.12
N ILE A 16 -9.40 -3.31 9.49
CA ILE A 16 -9.79 -4.48 8.69
C ILE A 16 -11.31 -4.53 8.51
N THR A 17 -12.06 -4.30 9.59
CA THR A 17 -13.54 -4.31 9.56
C THR A 17 -14.07 -3.22 8.62
N SER A 18 -13.55 -2.00 8.73
CA SER A 18 -13.88 -0.90 7.83
C SER A 18 -13.58 -1.24 6.36
N GLN A 19 -12.48 -1.94 6.07
CA GLN A 19 -12.15 -2.35 4.70
C GLN A 19 -13.15 -3.37 4.13
N HIS A 20 -13.62 -4.34 4.93
CA HIS A 20 -14.68 -5.26 4.48
C HIS A 20 -15.98 -4.53 4.14
N TYR A 21 -16.38 -3.55 4.96
CA TYR A 21 -17.53 -2.71 4.66
C TYR A 21 -17.30 -1.86 3.40
N LEU A 22 -16.10 -1.28 3.22
CA LEU A 22 -15.75 -0.53 2.01
C LEU A 22 -15.82 -1.40 0.75
N ALA A 23 -15.32 -2.63 0.79
CA ALA A 23 -15.43 -3.55 -0.34
C ALA A 23 -16.91 -3.84 -0.66
N THR A 24 -17.73 -4.13 0.36
CA THR A 24 -19.17 -4.36 0.19
C THR A 24 -19.88 -3.12 -0.38
N ARG A 25 -19.51 -1.92 0.09
CA ARG A 25 -20.00 -0.63 -0.46
C ARG A 25 -19.67 -0.48 -1.93
N SER A 26 -18.43 -0.79 -2.32
CA SER A 26 -17.98 -0.73 -3.73
C SER A 26 -18.80 -1.66 -4.61
N TYR A 27 -19.06 -2.90 -4.18
CA TYR A 27 -19.90 -3.84 -4.94
C TYR A 27 -21.38 -3.43 -4.98
N SER A 28 -21.87 -2.75 -3.94
CA SER A 28 -23.26 -2.30 -3.86
C SER A 28 -23.56 -1.07 -4.72
N GLN A 29 -22.55 -0.38 -5.26
CA GLN A 29 -22.68 0.79 -6.13
C GLN A 29 -23.64 1.84 -5.56
N THR A 30 -24.72 2.18 -6.27
CA THR A 30 -25.74 3.16 -5.85
C THR A 30 -26.48 2.77 -4.56
N PHE A 31 -26.44 1.48 -4.18
CA PHE A 31 -27.06 0.96 -2.96
C PHE A 31 -26.09 0.89 -1.77
N TYR A 32 -24.90 1.51 -1.84
CA TYR A 32 -23.90 1.46 -0.76
C TYR A 32 -24.46 1.84 0.62
N TRP A 33 -25.47 2.71 0.67
CA TRP A 33 -26.06 3.21 1.91
C TRP A 33 -26.70 2.10 2.76
N LEU A 34 -27.12 0.98 2.17
CA LEU A 34 -27.65 -0.20 2.89
C LEU A 34 -26.61 -0.86 3.80
N THR A 35 -25.32 -0.68 3.48
CA THR A 35 -24.21 -1.31 4.23
C THR A 35 -23.62 -0.39 5.30
N ASN A 36 -24.14 0.84 5.45
CA ASN A 36 -23.67 1.84 6.43
C ASN A 36 -24.28 1.61 7.82
N ASN A 37 -23.99 0.48 8.45
CA ASN A 37 -24.48 0.17 9.78
C ASN A 37 -23.70 0.89 10.90
N LYS A 38 -24.13 0.70 12.16
CA LYS A 38 -23.50 1.32 13.34
C LYS A 38 -22.05 0.86 13.52
N GLU A 39 -21.78 -0.43 13.34
CA GLU A 39 -20.44 -0.99 13.47
C GLU A 39 -19.46 -0.31 12.52
N PHE A 40 -19.82 -0.16 11.24
CA PHE A 40 -18.99 0.52 10.26
C PHE A 40 -18.67 1.97 10.66
N ARG A 41 -19.65 2.71 11.18
CA ARG A 41 -19.44 4.08 11.68
C ARG A 41 -18.48 4.11 12.86
N ASP A 42 -18.64 3.19 13.82
CA ASP A 42 -17.79 3.10 15.01
C ASP A 42 -16.34 2.72 14.63
N CYS A 43 -16.16 1.78 13.70
CA CYS A 43 -14.85 1.39 13.18
C CYS A 43 -14.16 2.56 12.47
N ASN A 44 -14.88 3.29 11.60
CA ASN A 44 -14.33 4.48 10.95
C ASN A 44 -13.94 5.56 11.95
N ALA A 45 -14.73 5.77 13.01
CA ALA A 45 -14.39 6.73 14.06
C ALA A 45 -13.06 6.37 14.75
N LYS A 46 -12.82 5.08 15.04
CA LYS A 46 -11.56 4.61 15.62
C LYS A 46 -10.37 4.82 14.67
N VAL A 47 -10.54 4.47 13.39
CA VAL A 47 -9.50 4.67 12.36
C VAL A 47 -9.17 6.17 12.21
N HIS A 48 -10.18 7.02 12.13
CA HIS A 48 -10.01 8.47 12.01
C HIS A 48 -9.38 9.08 13.26
N HIS A 49 -9.71 8.57 14.45
CA HIS A 49 -9.13 9.06 15.70
C HIS A 49 -7.60 8.86 15.72
N LEU A 50 -7.11 7.67 15.33
CA LEU A 50 -5.68 7.44 15.23
C LEU A 50 -5.02 8.28 14.12
N ALA A 51 -5.65 8.37 12.93
CA ALA A 51 -5.13 9.19 11.85
C ALA A 51 -5.05 10.67 12.25
N LYS A 52 -6.06 11.18 12.97
CA LYS A 52 -6.09 12.54 13.49
C LYS A 52 -4.94 12.81 14.45
N TYR A 53 -4.60 11.87 15.35
CA TYR A 53 -3.45 12.02 16.23
C TYR A 53 -2.15 12.31 15.45
N PHE A 54 -1.88 11.56 14.38
CA PHE A 54 -0.68 11.79 13.55
C PHE A 54 -0.75 13.08 12.74
N VAL A 55 -1.92 13.45 12.23
CA VAL A 55 -2.13 14.71 11.52
C VAL A 55 -1.92 15.91 12.44
N ASP A 56 -2.52 15.89 13.63
CA ASP A 56 -2.38 16.97 14.62
C ASP A 56 -0.91 17.08 15.07
N LYS A 57 -0.23 15.95 15.29
CA LYS A 57 1.21 15.93 15.58
C LYS A 57 2.04 16.55 14.45
N ALA A 58 1.70 16.29 13.19
CA ALA A 58 2.42 16.84 12.05
C ALA A 58 2.15 18.33 11.85
N LEU A 59 0.91 18.80 12.11
CA LEU A 59 0.54 20.21 12.02
C LEU A 59 1.15 21.07 13.12
N ASN A 60 1.34 20.50 14.32
CA ASN A 60 1.91 21.21 15.47
C ASN A 60 3.46 21.17 15.50
N SER A 61 4.10 20.43 14.60
CA SER A 61 5.56 20.44 14.48
C SER A 61 6.06 21.75 13.86
N THR A 62 7.22 22.24 14.33
CA THR A 62 7.88 23.41 13.76
C THR A 62 8.45 23.11 12.37
N GLU A 63 8.74 24.15 11.58
CA GLU A 63 9.37 23.97 10.27
C GLU A 63 10.74 23.26 10.39
N GLU A 64 11.53 23.61 11.40
CA GLU A 64 12.79 22.95 11.73
C GLU A 64 12.60 21.45 12.04
N GLU A 65 11.58 21.09 12.84
CA GLU A 65 11.26 19.68 13.13
C GLU A 65 10.77 18.92 11.89
N ILE A 66 10.03 19.60 11.01
CA ILE A 66 9.54 19.01 9.75
C ILE A 66 10.72 18.76 8.81
N GLU A 67 11.66 19.69 8.72
CA GLU A 67 12.88 19.54 7.93
C GLU A 67 13.75 18.42 8.51
N GLU A 68 14.03 18.41 9.81
CA GLU A 68 14.80 17.36 10.49
C GLU A 68 14.20 15.96 10.25
N LYS A 69 12.87 15.82 10.43
CA LYS A 69 12.17 14.54 10.18
C LYS A 69 12.13 14.15 8.70
N SER A 70 12.41 15.08 7.79
CA SER A 70 12.54 14.83 6.36
C SER A 70 13.98 14.57 5.90
N GLN A 71 14.99 14.92 6.71
CA GLN A 71 16.41 14.80 6.33
C GLN A 71 16.89 13.34 6.21
N GLY A 72 16.28 12.41 6.96
CA GLY A 72 16.61 10.97 6.92
C GLY A 72 15.88 10.16 5.83
N GLY A 73 15.00 10.80 5.04
CA GLY A 73 14.19 10.13 4.02
C GLY A 73 12.83 10.80 3.85
N TYR A 74 12.23 10.61 2.68
CA TYR A 74 10.94 11.20 2.35
C TYR A 74 9.82 10.64 3.25
N VAL A 75 9.37 11.41 4.24
CA VAL A 75 8.19 11.07 5.05
C VAL A 75 6.98 11.82 4.50
N PHE A 76 6.15 11.10 3.75
CA PHE A 76 5.02 11.66 2.99
C PHE A 76 4.14 12.64 3.77
N LEU A 77 3.76 12.32 5.01
CA LEU A 77 2.88 13.18 5.80
C LEU A 77 3.49 14.57 6.08
N TYR A 78 4.78 14.62 6.40
CA TYR A 78 5.48 15.87 6.68
C TYR A 78 5.68 16.71 5.42
N GLU A 79 5.93 16.06 4.28
CA GLU A 79 5.98 16.78 3.00
C GLU A 79 4.60 17.32 2.60
N LEU A 80 3.54 16.55 2.81
CA LEU A 80 2.18 16.99 2.51
C LEU A 80 1.77 18.21 3.36
N VAL A 81 2.25 18.30 4.60
CA VAL A 81 2.05 19.45 5.49
C VAL A 81 2.71 20.73 4.95
N LYS A 82 3.76 20.64 4.13
CA LYS A 82 4.35 21.79 3.43
C LYS A 82 3.44 22.29 2.30
N GLN A 83 2.64 21.40 1.70
CA GLN A 83 1.74 21.70 0.58
C GLN A 83 0.35 22.14 1.04
N THR A 84 -0.14 21.63 2.17
CA THR A 84 -1.47 21.98 2.70
C THR A 84 -1.53 21.84 4.22
N LYS A 85 -2.22 22.79 4.86
CA LYS A 85 -2.51 22.75 6.30
C LYS A 85 -3.94 22.31 6.61
N ASN A 86 -4.71 21.86 5.60
CA ASN A 86 -6.08 21.38 5.81
C ASN A 86 -6.06 19.99 6.49
N PRO A 87 -6.52 19.85 7.75
CA PRO A 87 -6.43 18.60 8.49
C PRO A 87 -7.21 17.45 7.85
N LYS A 88 -8.32 17.77 7.16
CA LYS A 88 -9.14 16.75 6.50
C LYS A 88 -8.42 16.15 5.30
N VAL A 89 -7.80 17.01 4.48
CA VAL A 89 -7.00 16.56 3.34
C VAL A 89 -5.82 15.71 3.81
N LEU A 90 -5.10 16.15 4.84
CA LEU A 90 -3.99 15.40 5.42
C LEU A 90 -4.42 14.01 5.92
N GLN A 91 -5.53 13.94 6.65
CA GLN A 91 -6.11 12.69 7.13
C GLN A 91 -6.48 11.75 5.98
N ASP A 92 -7.18 12.26 4.96
CA ASP A 92 -7.65 11.44 3.84
C ASP A 92 -6.47 10.90 3.02
N GLN A 93 -5.44 11.70 2.76
CA GLN A 93 -4.25 11.24 2.05
C GLN A 93 -3.41 10.24 2.86
N LEU A 94 -3.29 10.44 4.17
CA LEU A 94 -2.63 9.49 5.07
C LEU A 94 -3.31 8.12 5.02
N LEU A 95 -4.64 8.09 5.07
CA LEU A 95 -5.42 6.85 5.00
C LEU A 95 -5.33 6.19 3.62
N ASN A 96 -5.37 6.98 2.53
CA ASN A 96 -5.23 6.46 1.17
C ASN A 96 -3.92 5.69 0.97
N ILE A 97 -2.79 6.24 1.45
CA ILE A 97 -1.49 5.56 1.35
C ILE A 97 -1.44 4.32 2.22
N MET A 98 -2.02 4.37 3.43
CA MET A 98 -2.04 3.23 4.34
C MET A 98 -2.81 2.05 3.74
N VAL A 99 -3.96 2.30 3.11
CA VAL A 99 -4.75 1.28 2.41
C VAL A 99 -3.98 0.76 1.20
N ALA A 100 -3.40 1.65 0.39
CA ALA A 100 -2.70 1.26 -0.83
C ALA A 100 -1.48 0.37 -0.55
N GLY A 101 -0.64 0.74 0.42
CA GLY A 101 0.66 0.09 0.64
C GLY A 101 0.63 -1.18 1.49
N ARG A 102 -0.36 -1.33 2.38
CA ARG A 102 -0.37 -2.42 3.37
C ARG A 102 -0.81 -3.74 2.76
N ASP A 103 -2.08 -3.84 2.36
CA ASP A 103 -2.68 -5.14 2.05
C ASP A 103 -2.30 -5.63 0.65
N THR A 104 -2.10 -4.73 -0.32
CA THR A 104 -1.71 -5.10 -1.69
C THR A 104 -0.31 -5.70 -1.74
N THR A 105 0.65 -5.08 -1.03
CA THR A 105 2.04 -5.54 -0.93
C THR A 105 2.13 -6.81 -0.10
N ALA A 106 1.41 -6.89 1.03
CA ALA A 106 1.35 -8.10 1.84
C ALA A 106 0.78 -9.28 1.04
N GLY A 107 -0.26 -9.06 0.24
CA GLY A 107 -0.83 -10.06 -0.67
C GLY A 107 0.18 -10.56 -1.70
N LEU A 108 0.84 -9.64 -2.41
CA LEU A 108 1.87 -9.98 -3.40
C LEU A 108 2.98 -10.82 -2.79
N LEU A 109 3.56 -10.38 -1.67
CA LEU A 109 4.65 -11.09 -1.01
C LEU A 109 4.22 -12.46 -0.48
N SER A 110 3.00 -12.58 0.03
CA SER A 110 2.45 -13.86 0.51
C SER A 110 2.35 -14.88 -0.63
N PHE A 111 1.81 -14.48 -1.79
CA PHE A 111 1.71 -15.36 -2.95
C PHE A 111 3.07 -15.65 -3.59
N ALA A 112 3.99 -14.67 -3.61
CA ALA A 112 5.34 -14.88 -4.11
C ALA A 112 6.06 -15.96 -3.27
N MET A 113 5.99 -15.86 -1.94
CA MET A 113 6.57 -16.85 -1.04
C MET A 113 5.88 -18.23 -1.16
N PHE A 114 4.56 -18.25 -1.37
CA PHE A 114 3.82 -19.48 -1.62
C PHE A 114 4.29 -20.20 -2.89
N GLU A 115 4.48 -19.48 -4.00
CA GLU A 115 5.00 -20.05 -5.25
C GLU A 115 6.46 -20.47 -5.12
N LEU A 116 7.30 -19.67 -4.46
CA LEU A 116 8.71 -20.00 -4.25
C LEU A 116 8.89 -21.28 -3.43
N ALA A 117 8.11 -21.45 -2.36
CA ALA A 117 8.15 -22.66 -1.53
C ALA A 117 7.78 -23.93 -2.31
N ARG A 118 6.98 -23.81 -3.38
CA ARG A 118 6.50 -24.93 -4.20
C ARG A 118 7.35 -25.19 -5.44
N ASN A 119 8.24 -24.26 -5.79
CA ASN A 119 9.07 -24.33 -6.99
C ASN A 119 10.56 -24.25 -6.63
N PRO A 120 11.18 -25.33 -6.08
CA PRO A 120 12.57 -25.30 -5.60
C PRO A 120 13.59 -24.87 -6.66
N LYS A 121 13.35 -25.21 -7.93
CA LYS A 121 14.21 -24.78 -9.05
C LYS A 121 14.20 -23.26 -9.24
N VAL A 122 13.02 -22.64 -9.13
CA VAL A 122 12.87 -21.18 -9.22
C VAL A 122 13.49 -20.51 -8.00
N TRP A 123 13.26 -21.06 -6.82
CA TRP A 123 13.90 -20.59 -5.58
C TRP A 123 15.42 -20.61 -5.66
N ASN A 124 16.03 -21.72 -6.08
CA ASN A 124 17.48 -21.84 -6.19
C ASN A 124 18.05 -20.81 -7.17
N LYS A 125 17.41 -20.65 -8.34
CA LYS A 125 17.84 -19.65 -9.33
C LYS A 125 17.70 -18.22 -8.82
N LEU A 126 16.61 -17.90 -8.11
CA LEU A 126 16.46 -16.58 -7.48
C LEU A 126 17.55 -16.37 -6.44
N ARG A 127 17.80 -17.37 -5.60
CA ARG A 127 18.85 -17.31 -4.58
C ARG A 127 20.21 -17.04 -5.22
N GLU A 128 20.58 -17.75 -6.28
CA GLU A 128 21.82 -17.50 -7.03
C GLU A 128 21.93 -16.04 -7.52
N GLU A 129 20.84 -15.45 -8.05
CA GLU A 129 20.82 -14.04 -8.46
C GLU A 129 21.04 -13.09 -7.27
N ILE A 130 20.39 -13.36 -6.13
CA ILE A 130 20.51 -12.52 -4.92
C ILE A 130 21.92 -12.65 -4.33
N GLU A 131 22.47 -13.86 -4.22
CA GLU A 131 23.82 -14.09 -3.70
C GLU A 131 24.88 -13.43 -4.58
N ALA A 132 24.72 -13.50 -5.91
CA ALA A 132 25.65 -12.86 -6.85
C ALA A 132 25.65 -11.31 -6.76
N ASN A 133 24.50 -10.70 -6.43
CA ASN A 133 24.38 -9.24 -6.36
C ASN A 133 24.67 -8.66 -4.96
N PHE A 134 24.43 -9.43 -3.90
CA PHE A 134 24.46 -8.90 -2.52
C PHE A 134 25.35 -9.70 -1.56
N GLY A 135 26.03 -10.76 -2.02
CA GLY A 135 26.91 -11.57 -1.19
C GLY A 135 26.16 -12.49 -0.22
N VAL A 136 26.92 -13.21 0.61
CA VAL A 136 26.40 -14.18 1.58
C VAL A 136 27.11 -14.02 2.92
N GLY A 137 26.37 -14.14 4.03
CA GLY A 137 26.95 -14.15 5.38
C GLY A 137 27.61 -12.81 5.72
N GLU A 138 28.86 -12.83 6.12
CA GLU A 138 29.63 -11.64 6.52
C GLU A 138 29.95 -10.69 5.36
N GLU A 139 29.90 -11.19 4.11
CA GLU A 139 30.08 -10.37 2.92
C GLU A 139 28.81 -9.58 2.56
N ALA A 140 27.65 -10.00 3.07
CA ALA A 140 26.38 -9.35 2.77
C ALA A 140 26.20 -8.06 3.59
N ARG A 141 25.99 -6.95 2.87
CA ARG A 141 25.82 -5.62 3.45
C ARG A 141 24.45 -5.07 3.11
N VAL A 142 23.71 -4.62 4.13
CA VAL A 142 22.38 -4.03 3.93
C VAL A 142 22.48 -2.75 3.10
N GLU A 143 23.60 -2.05 3.21
CA GLU A 143 23.92 -0.83 2.46
C GLU A 143 23.97 -1.08 0.95
N ASP A 144 24.26 -2.32 0.51
CA ASP A 144 24.31 -2.69 -0.90
C ASP A 144 22.91 -2.90 -1.50
N ILE A 145 21.85 -3.02 -0.67
CA ILE A 145 20.44 -3.11 -1.09
C ILE A 145 19.91 -1.71 -1.45
N THR A 146 20.55 -1.09 -2.44
CA THR A 146 20.15 0.20 -2.99
C THR A 146 19.08 0.03 -4.07
N PHE A 147 18.33 1.10 -4.35
CA PHE A 147 17.35 1.11 -5.44
C PHE A 147 17.97 0.73 -6.80
N GLU A 148 19.19 1.20 -7.07
CA GLU A 148 19.89 0.89 -8.32
C GLU A 148 20.38 -0.55 -8.39
N ASN A 149 20.76 -1.17 -7.27
CA ASN A 149 21.14 -2.59 -7.26
C ASN A 149 19.92 -3.51 -7.33
N LEU A 150 18.81 -3.16 -6.67
CA LEU A 150 17.55 -3.90 -6.79
C LEU A 150 17.01 -3.92 -8.22
N LYS A 151 17.20 -2.85 -9.00
CA LYS A 151 16.82 -2.82 -10.42
C LYS A 151 17.55 -3.85 -11.27
N LYS A 152 18.75 -4.28 -10.86
CA LYS A 152 19.56 -5.29 -11.58
C LYS A 152 19.06 -6.72 -11.34
N CYS A 153 18.16 -6.93 -10.38
CA CYS A 153 17.57 -8.24 -10.08
C CYS A 153 16.43 -8.55 -11.07
N GLU A 154 16.79 -8.86 -12.31
CA GLU A 154 15.83 -9.11 -13.39
C GLU A 154 14.95 -10.33 -13.12
N TYR A 155 15.51 -11.38 -12.54
CA TYR A 155 14.77 -12.61 -12.24
C TYR A 155 13.82 -12.41 -11.07
N LEU A 156 14.22 -11.69 -10.01
CA LEU A 156 13.31 -11.23 -8.96
C LEU A 156 12.13 -10.45 -9.55
N LYS A 157 12.39 -9.50 -10.45
CA LYS A 157 11.34 -8.73 -11.12
C LYS A 157 10.41 -9.63 -11.94
N ALA A 158 10.95 -10.61 -12.65
CA ALA A 158 10.16 -11.59 -13.39
C ALA A 158 9.25 -12.40 -12.46
N ILE A 159 9.74 -12.83 -11.29
CA ILE A 159 8.95 -13.57 -10.28
C ILE A 159 7.82 -12.70 -9.73
N LEU A 160 8.08 -11.44 -9.39
CA LEU A 160 7.05 -10.53 -8.90
C LEU A 160 5.97 -10.28 -9.96
N ASN A 161 6.37 -10.08 -11.22
CA ASN A 161 5.43 -9.91 -12.33
C ASN A 161 4.59 -11.17 -12.58
N GLU A 162 5.21 -12.35 -12.56
CA GLU A 162 4.51 -13.62 -12.76
C GLU A 162 3.55 -13.92 -11.60
N THR A 163 3.96 -13.58 -10.37
CA THR A 163 3.08 -13.65 -9.19
C THR A 163 1.87 -12.75 -9.37
N LEU A 164 2.04 -11.50 -9.83
CA LEU A 164 0.92 -10.60 -10.12
C LEU A 164 0.03 -11.07 -11.28
N ARG A 165 0.60 -11.78 -12.26
CA ARG A 165 -0.16 -12.38 -13.37
C ARG A 165 -1.06 -13.53 -12.89
N LEU A 166 -0.57 -14.34 -11.95
CA LEU A 166 -1.32 -15.49 -11.39
C LEU A 166 -2.26 -15.08 -10.26
N TYR A 167 -1.81 -14.19 -9.37
CA TYR A 167 -2.49 -13.75 -8.16
C TYR A 167 -2.53 -12.22 -8.09
N PRO A 168 -3.36 -11.56 -8.92
CA PRO A 168 -3.46 -10.12 -8.93
C PRO A 168 -4.03 -9.60 -7.59
N SER A 169 -3.24 -8.83 -6.82
CA SER A 169 -3.71 -8.22 -5.56
C SER A 169 -4.91 -7.29 -5.75
N VAL A 170 -5.06 -6.69 -6.93
CA VAL A 170 -6.18 -5.84 -7.32
C VAL A 170 -6.72 -6.32 -8.68
N PRO A 171 -7.61 -7.32 -8.71
CA PRO A 171 -8.06 -7.97 -9.96
C PRO A 171 -9.05 -7.14 -10.77
N ILE A 172 -9.72 -6.16 -10.14
CA ILE A 172 -10.82 -5.40 -10.75
C ILE A 172 -10.51 -3.91 -10.62
N ASN A 173 -10.63 -3.19 -11.73
CA ASN A 173 -10.52 -1.73 -11.78
C ASN A 173 -11.80 -1.14 -12.35
N PHE A 174 -12.49 -0.32 -11.56
CA PHE A 174 -13.75 0.31 -11.96
C PHE A 174 -13.50 1.66 -12.64
N ARG A 175 -14.16 1.87 -13.79
CA ARG A 175 -14.17 3.14 -14.51
C ARG A 175 -15.60 3.45 -14.95
N THR A 176 -15.96 4.73 -14.96
CA THR A 176 -17.23 5.22 -15.49
C THR A 176 -16.91 6.28 -16.55
N SER A 177 -17.58 6.19 -17.70
CA SER A 177 -17.40 7.21 -18.74
C SER A 177 -18.01 8.53 -18.30
N THR A 178 -17.27 9.63 -18.48
CA THR A 178 -17.76 10.99 -18.16
C THR A 178 -18.58 11.62 -19.29
N LYS A 179 -18.61 10.97 -20.46
CA LYS A 179 -19.36 11.35 -21.66
C LYS A 179 -19.66 10.12 -22.50
N ASP A 180 -20.63 10.20 -23.38
CA ASP A 180 -20.91 9.11 -24.31
C ASP A 180 -19.67 8.82 -25.18
N THR A 181 -19.33 7.55 -25.30
CA THR A 181 -18.13 7.10 -26.03
C THR A 181 -18.38 5.76 -26.68
N THR A 182 -17.73 5.53 -27.82
CA THR A 182 -17.76 4.25 -28.52
C THR A 182 -16.45 3.55 -28.22
N LEU A 183 -16.52 2.36 -27.61
CA LEU A 183 -15.34 1.52 -27.48
C LEU A 183 -14.96 1.01 -28.88
N PRO A 184 -13.67 1.00 -29.25
CA PRO A 184 -13.25 0.39 -30.49
C PRO A 184 -13.71 -1.07 -30.49
N THR A 185 -14.32 -1.53 -31.59
CA THR A 185 -14.43 -2.96 -31.82
C THR A 185 -13.00 -3.49 -32.03
N GLY A 186 -12.66 -4.61 -31.41
CA GLY A 186 -11.34 -5.22 -31.57
C GLY A 186 -11.47 -6.68 -31.92
N GLY A 187 -10.78 -7.12 -32.98
CA GLY A 187 -10.66 -8.54 -33.35
C GLY A 187 -9.98 -8.87 -34.69
N GLY A 188 -9.60 -7.89 -35.52
CA GLY A 188 -9.04 -8.12 -36.85
C GLY A 188 -8.31 -6.92 -37.47
N PRO A 189 -7.96 -6.96 -38.78
CA PRO A 189 -7.03 -6.02 -39.41
C PRO A 189 -7.45 -4.55 -39.43
N ASN A 190 -8.72 -4.22 -39.13
CA ASN A 190 -9.24 -2.84 -39.04
C ASN A 190 -10.08 -2.59 -37.76
N GLY A 191 -10.07 -3.47 -36.76
CA GLY A 191 -10.90 -3.38 -35.55
C GLY A 191 -11.77 -4.61 -35.33
#